data_AF-A0A3D5D097-F1
#
_entry.id   AF-A0A3D5D097-F1
#
_cell.length_a   1.000
_cell.length_b   1.000
_cell.length_c   1.000
_cell.angle_alpha   90.00
_cell.angle_beta   90.00
_cell.angle_gamma   90.00
#
_symmetry.space_group_name_H-M   'P 1'
#
loop_
_entity.id
_entity.type
_entity.pdbx_description
1 polymer ?
#
loop_
_entity_poly.entity_id
_entity_poly.type
_entity_poly.pdbx_seq_one_letter_code
_entity_poly.pdbx_strand_id
1 'polypeptide(L)'
;MHWLRFFHIIGVLIWYRLDIFFVRDEQPGWMHRLLNVFFFWRHAPEQRAVRLRLALEKLGPIFVKFGQMLSTRRDLLPTDVADELTKLQDQVPPFAYAQVEAIIQEAFAAPLSTVYAEFNITPVASASVAQVHFAKL
;
A
#
# COMPACT_ATOMS: atom_id res chain seq x y z
N MET A 1 6.92 -6.14 26.53
CA MET A 1 7.25 -5.39 25.29
C MET A 1 6.02 -4.91 24.47
N HIS A 2 4.79 -5.38 24.72
CA HIS A 2 3.60 -4.93 23.95
C HIS A 2 3.20 -3.45 24.16
N TRP A 3 3.39 -2.92 25.37
CA TRP A 3 2.98 -1.56 25.74
C TRP A 3 3.76 -0.48 24.97
N LEU A 4 5.05 -0.71 24.70
CA LEU A 4 5.88 0.19 23.89
C LEU A 4 5.36 0.33 22.46
N ARG A 5 4.85 -0.76 21.87
CA ARG A 5 4.24 -0.72 20.53
C ARG A 5 2.93 0.05 20.52
N PHE A 6 2.11 -0.08 21.56
CA PHE A 6 0.87 0.67 21.68
C PHE A 6 1.13 2.19 21.73
N PHE A 7 2.06 2.63 22.57
CA PHE A 7 2.45 4.06 22.62
C PHE A 7 3.09 4.54 21.33
N HIS A 8 3.85 3.68 20.63
CA HIS A 8 4.38 4.01 19.31
C HIS A 8 3.27 4.22 18.27
N ILE A 9 2.27 3.32 18.22
CA ILE A 9 1.13 3.45 17.30
C ILE A 9 0.39 4.76 17.58
N ILE A 10 0.06 5.03 18.86
CA ILE A 10 -0.56 6.29 19.25
C ILE A 10 0.31 7.48 18.86
N GLY A 11 1.62 7.42 19.09
CA GLY A 11 2.56 8.47 18.73
C GLY A 11 2.55 8.76 17.23
N VAL A 12 2.47 7.74 16.37
CA VAL A 12 2.39 7.90 14.91
C VAL A 12 1.02 8.45 14.48
N LEU A 13 -0.08 7.90 15.02
CA LEU A 13 -1.45 8.40 14.74
C LEU A 13 -1.61 9.86 15.12
N ILE A 14 -1.09 10.21 16.31
CA ILE A 14 -0.94 11.58 16.77
C ILE A 14 -0.09 12.26 15.71
N TRP A 15 1.21 12.02 15.56
CA TRP A 15 2.14 12.70 14.64
C TRP A 15 1.58 13.05 13.25
N TYR A 16 0.90 12.13 12.56
CA TYR A 16 0.33 12.33 11.21
C TYR A 16 -1.05 13.01 11.18
N ARG A 17 -1.57 13.46 12.33
CA ARG A 17 -2.88 14.13 12.47
C ARG A 17 -4.03 13.30 11.92
N LEU A 18 -4.04 12.00 12.22
CA LEU A 18 -5.12 11.12 11.78
C LEU A 18 -6.38 11.25 12.64
N ASP A 19 -6.29 11.91 13.79
CA ASP A 19 -7.41 12.32 14.63
C ASP A 19 -8.45 13.15 13.86
N ILE A 20 -8.03 13.93 12.86
CA ILE A 20 -8.90 14.76 12.02
C ILE A 20 -9.87 13.92 11.16
N PHE A 21 -9.53 12.67 10.81
CA PHE A 21 -10.41 11.82 10.00
C PHE A 21 -11.72 11.47 10.72
N PHE A 22 -11.68 11.38 12.05
CA PHE A 22 -12.85 11.02 12.87
C PHE A 22 -13.74 12.22 13.20
N VAL A 23 -13.25 13.45 12.98
CA VAL A 23 -13.94 14.69 13.38
C VAL A 23 -14.87 15.15 12.25
N ARG A 24 -15.59 14.21 11.64
CA ARG A 24 -16.39 14.52 10.45
C ARG A 24 -17.84 14.87 10.71
N ASP A 25 -18.37 14.70 11.92
CA ASP A 25 -19.67 15.27 12.26
C ASP A 25 -19.75 15.74 13.72
N GLU A 26 -20.12 17.02 13.82
CA GLU A 26 -20.79 17.75 14.88
C GLU A 26 -20.06 18.31 16.11
N GLN A 27 -19.09 17.71 16.82
CA GLN A 27 -18.41 18.46 17.91
C GLN A 27 -16.95 18.08 18.19
N PRO A 28 -15.99 19.02 18.08
CA PRO A 28 -14.62 18.79 18.56
C PRO A 28 -14.63 18.78 20.09
N GLY A 29 -14.61 17.58 20.68
CA GLY A 29 -14.47 17.38 22.11
C GLY A 29 -13.20 18.04 22.66
N TRP A 30 -13.18 18.33 23.97
CA TRP A 30 -12.08 18.99 24.68
C TRP A 30 -10.71 18.35 24.41
N MET A 31 -10.68 17.04 24.17
CA MET A 31 -9.48 16.26 23.89
C MET A 31 -8.76 16.72 22.60
N HIS A 32 -9.50 17.07 21.54
CA HIS A 32 -8.89 17.60 20.32
C HIS A 32 -8.31 19.00 20.50
N ARG A 33 -9.00 19.85 21.30
CA ARG A 33 -8.50 21.19 21.65
C ARG A 33 -7.23 21.10 22.46
N LEU A 34 -7.16 20.23 23.45
CA LEU A 34 -5.93 19.99 24.21
C LEU A 34 -4.81 19.48 23.31
N LEU A 35 -5.07 18.48 22.45
CA LEU A 35 -4.05 17.96 21.54
C LEU A 35 -3.51 19.04 20.57
N ASN A 36 -4.38 19.93 20.05
CA ASN A 36 -3.94 21.03 19.19
C ASN A 36 -3.14 22.10 19.95
N VAL A 37 -3.48 22.39 21.20
CA VAL A 37 -2.74 23.36 22.04
C VAL A 37 -1.38 22.81 22.43
N PHE A 38 -1.33 21.57 22.92
CA PHE A 38 -0.08 20.93 23.35
C PHE A 38 0.86 20.63 22.18
N PHE A 39 0.33 20.36 21.00
CA PHE A 39 1.12 20.04 19.83
C PHE A 39 0.97 21.04 18.68
N PHE A 40 0.96 22.34 19.00
CA PHE A 40 0.83 23.42 18.01
C PHE A 40 1.95 23.44 16.95
N TRP A 41 3.13 22.87 17.27
CA TRP A 41 4.26 22.72 16.34
C TRP A 41 4.04 21.70 15.22
N ARG A 42 2.92 20.95 15.23
CA ARG A 42 2.64 19.93 14.21
C ARG A 42 2.08 20.56 12.95
N HIS A 43 2.96 21.22 12.20
CA HIS A 43 2.71 21.58 10.80
C HIS A 43 2.70 20.31 9.95
N ALA A 44 1.52 19.96 9.45
CA ALA A 44 1.36 18.90 8.47
C ALA A 44 0.86 19.54 7.16
N PRO A 45 1.77 19.98 6.27
CA PRO A 45 1.40 20.67 5.03
C PRO A 45 0.73 19.75 3.99
N GLU A 46 0.74 18.44 4.22
CA GLU A 46 0.26 17.46 3.25
C GLU A 46 -1.24 17.16 3.36
N GLN A 47 -1.83 16.81 2.22
CA GLN A 47 -3.23 16.39 2.09
C GLN A 47 -3.52 15.17 2.99
N ARG A 48 -4.76 15.09 3.49
CA ARG A 48 -5.16 14.05 4.48
C ARG A 48 -4.83 12.63 4.04
N ALA A 49 -5.04 12.32 2.76
CA ALA A 49 -4.80 11.01 2.18
C ALA A 49 -3.32 10.62 2.25
N VAL A 50 -2.42 11.57 1.95
CA VAL A 50 -0.96 11.35 1.98
C VAL A 50 -0.51 11.06 3.41
N ARG A 51 -1.04 11.80 4.38
CA ARG A 51 -0.74 11.57 5.81
C ARG A 51 -1.15 10.17 6.25
N LEU A 52 -2.29 9.66 5.77
CA LEU A 52 -2.73 8.29 6.06
C LEU A 52 -1.76 7.27 5.47
N ARG A 53 -1.39 7.41 4.19
CA ARG A 53 -0.42 6.52 3.52
C ARG A 53 0.91 6.47 4.29
N LEU A 54 1.49 7.64 4.58
CA LEU A 54 2.77 7.74 5.30
C LEU A 54 2.69 7.20 6.73
N ALA A 55 1.56 7.38 7.41
CA ALA A 55 1.34 6.77 8.73
C ALA A 55 1.35 5.24 8.64
N LEU A 56 0.67 4.65 7.66
CA LEU A 56 0.64 3.20 7.46
C LEU A 56 2.04 2.65 7.13
N GLU A 57 2.81 3.35 6.29
CA GLU A 57 4.22 3.02 6.00
C GLU A 57 5.07 3.08 7.27
N LYS A 58 4.93 4.14 8.07
CA LYS A 58 5.70 4.33 9.32
C LYS A 58 5.39 3.28 10.37
N LEU A 59 4.13 2.84 10.45
CA LEU A 59 3.67 1.77 11.36
C LEU A 59 4.15 0.38 10.91
N GLY A 60 4.57 0.24 9.66
CA GLY A 60 5.27 -0.94 9.14
C GLY A 60 4.37 -1.94 8.39
N PRO A 61 4.90 -3.13 8.07
CA PRO A 61 4.35 -4.02 7.05
C PRO A 61 2.90 -4.47 7.27
N ILE A 62 2.48 -4.66 8.53
CA ILE A 62 1.10 -5.05 8.85
C ILE A 62 0.11 -3.95 8.44
N PHE A 63 0.45 -2.69 8.72
CA PHE A 63 -0.39 -1.54 8.40
C PHE A 63 -0.34 -1.20 6.90
N VAL A 64 0.79 -1.43 6.23
CA VAL A 64 0.87 -1.36 4.77
C VAL A 64 -0.09 -2.36 4.11
N LYS A 65 -0.09 -3.63 4.54
CA LYS A 65 -1.03 -4.65 4.05
C LYS A 65 -2.49 -4.29 4.32
N PHE A 66 -2.76 -3.70 5.48
CA PHE A 66 -4.10 -3.18 5.79
C PHE A 66 -4.50 -2.06 4.82
N GLY A 67 -3.60 -1.11 4.54
CA GLY A 67 -3.82 -0.06 3.54
C GLY A 67 -4.05 -0.60 2.14
N GLN A 68 -3.29 -1.63 1.74
CA GLN A 68 -3.49 -2.34 0.47
C GLN A 68 -4.90 -2.97 0.39
N MET A 69 -5.33 -3.68 1.44
CA MET A 69 -6.69 -4.25 1.50
C MET A 69 -7.78 -3.17 1.44
N LEU A 70 -7.59 -2.05 2.14
CA LEU A 70 -8.51 -0.92 2.09
C LEU A 70 -8.56 -0.27 0.70
N SER A 71 -7.44 -0.19 -0.01
CA SER A 71 -7.37 0.43 -1.35
C SER A 71 -8.21 -0.30 -2.40
N THR A 72 -8.53 -1.58 -2.19
CA THR A 72 -9.42 -2.35 -3.09
C THR A 72 -10.90 -2.10 -2.79
N ARG A 73 -11.23 -1.55 -1.62
CA ARG A 73 -12.59 -1.20 -1.17
C ARG A 73 -12.89 0.27 -1.38
N ARG A 74 -12.82 0.71 -2.65
CA ARG A 74 -13.09 2.10 -3.06
C ARG A 74 -14.51 2.57 -2.71
N ASP A 75 -15.44 1.64 -2.52
CA ASP A 75 -16.81 1.88 -2.07
C ASP A 75 -16.88 2.42 -0.63
N LEU A 76 -15.88 2.15 0.20
CA LEU A 76 -15.86 2.51 1.62
C LEU A 76 -15.02 3.76 1.91
N LEU A 77 -14.29 4.28 0.93
CA LEU A 77 -13.32 5.34 1.12
C LEU A 77 -13.62 6.53 0.21
N PRO A 78 -13.37 7.76 0.69
CA PRO A 78 -13.28 8.91 -0.19
C PRO A 78 -12.27 8.66 -1.32
N THR A 79 -12.57 9.15 -2.53
CA THR A 79 -11.77 8.92 -3.73
C THR A 79 -10.30 9.32 -3.55
N ASP A 80 -10.04 10.48 -2.93
CA ASP A 80 -8.68 10.96 -2.63
C ASP A 80 -7.89 9.99 -1.75
N VAL A 81 -8.56 9.35 -0.78
CA VAL A 81 -7.93 8.37 0.12
C VAL A 81 -7.67 7.07 -0.62
N ALA A 82 -8.65 6.58 -1.40
CA ALA A 82 -8.52 5.36 -2.16
C ALA A 82 -7.36 5.44 -3.18
N ASP A 83 -7.28 6.54 -3.94
CA ASP A 83 -6.22 6.76 -4.93
C ASP A 83 -4.83 6.83 -4.28
N GLU A 84 -4.73 7.47 -3.11
CA GLU A 84 -3.45 7.54 -2.41
C GLU A 84 -3.05 6.19 -1.81
N LEU A 85 -3.98 5.42 -1.24
CA LEU A 85 -3.70 4.09 -0.70
C LEU A 85 -3.33 3.08 -1.80
N THR A 86 -3.75 3.28 -3.06
CA THR A 86 -3.28 2.47 -4.20
C THR A 86 -1.76 2.54 -4.36
N LYS A 87 -1.10 3.63 -3.94
CA LYS A 87 0.37 3.74 -3.97
C LYS A 87 1.09 2.82 -2.98
N LEU A 88 0.37 2.27 -1.99
CA LEU A 88 0.91 1.24 -1.10
C LEU A 88 0.99 -0.13 -1.77
N GLN A 89 0.32 -0.33 -2.91
CA GLN A 89 0.42 -1.58 -3.62
C GLN A 89 1.84 -1.71 -4.20
N ASP A 90 2.44 -2.88 -4.01
CA ASP A 90 3.72 -3.20 -4.62
C ASP A 90 3.54 -3.21 -6.14
N GLN A 91 4.04 -2.16 -6.80
CA GLN A 91 4.21 -2.12 -8.25
C GLN A 91 5.70 -2.29 -8.54
N VAL A 92 6.19 -3.52 -8.38
CA VAL A 92 7.56 -3.84 -8.75
C VAL A 92 7.63 -3.88 -10.27
N PRO A 93 8.51 -3.09 -10.93
CA PRO A 93 8.63 -3.14 -12.38
C PRO A 93 8.96 -4.58 -12.80
N PRO A 94 8.31 -5.10 -13.86
CA PRO A 94 8.62 -6.43 -14.34
C PRO A 94 10.06 -6.51 -14.82
N PHE A 95 10.67 -7.69 -14.67
CA PHE A 95 11.97 -7.95 -15.25
C PHE A 95 11.84 -8.35 -16.72
N ALA A 96 12.95 -8.27 -17.45
CA ALA A 96 12.96 -8.44 -18.90
C ALA A 96 12.43 -9.82 -19.32
N TYR A 97 11.60 -9.84 -20.37
CA TYR A 97 11.01 -11.07 -20.92
C TYR A 97 12.05 -12.14 -21.28
N ALA A 98 13.23 -11.74 -21.77
CA ALA A 98 14.31 -12.67 -22.07
C ALA A 98 14.69 -13.56 -20.87
N GLN A 99 14.59 -13.05 -19.64
CA GLN A 99 14.83 -13.85 -18.44
C GLN A 99 13.66 -14.81 -18.17
N VAL A 100 12.41 -14.38 -18.42
CA VAL A 100 11.22 -15.24 -18.30
C VAL A 100 11.33 -16.42 -19.25
N GLU A 101 11.65 -16.16 -20.52
CA GLU A 101 11.81 -17.18 -21.55
C GLU A 101 12.92 -18.17 -21.17
N ALA A 102 14.08 -17.68 -20.72
CA ALA A 102 15.18 -18.53 -20.26
C ALA A 102 14.77 -19.42 -19.07
N ILE A 103 14.11 -18.86 -18.05
CA ILE A 103 13.64 -19.61 -16.87
C ILE A 103 12.66 -20.72 -17.27
N ILE A 104 11.72 -20.43 -18.18
CA ILE A 104 10.74 -21.44 -18.64
C ILE A 104 11.44 -22.53 -19.46
N GLN A 105 12.32 -22.15 -20.40
CA GLN A 105 13.04 -23.13 -21.22
C GLN A 105 13.95 -24.03 -20.38
N GLU A 106 14.60 -23.49 -19.34
CA GLU A 106 15.39 -24.27 -18.38
C GLU A 106 14.51 -25.22 -17.57
N ALA A 107 13.37 -24.74 -17.05
CA ALA A 107 12.48 -25.54 -16.22
C ALA A 107 11.82 -26.71 -16.97
N PHE A 108 11.51 -26.53 -18.27
CA PHE A 108 10.85 -27.55 -19.10
C PHE A 108 11.81 -28.30 -20.04
N ALA A 109 13.09 -27.90 -20.09
CA ALA A 109 14.10 -28.42 -21.02
C ALA A 109 13.64 -28.42 -22.50
N ALA A 110 12.82 -27.44 -22.88
CA ALA A 110 12.19 -27.36 -24.19
C ALA A 110 11.95 -25.90 -24.62
N PRO A 111 11.93 -25.60 -25.94
CA PRO A 111 11.60 -24.26 -26.43
C PRO A 111 10.20 -23.81 -25.98
N LEU A 112 10.03 -22.53 -25.64
CA LEU A 112 8.75 -21.99 -25.15
C LEU A 112 7.56 -22.30 -26.08
N SER A 113 7.78 -22.24 -27.40
CA SER A 113 6.78 -22.54 -28.43
C SER A 113 6.31 -24.00 -28.46
N THR A 114 7.01 -24.91 -27.77
CA THR A 114 6.62 -26.31 -27.62
C THR A 114 5.89 -26.58 -26.31
N VAL A 115 6.06 -25.68 -25.32
CA VAL A 115 5.42 -25.76 -24.00
C VAL A 115 4.04 -25.11 -24.01
N TYR A 116 3.89 -24.00 -24.75
CA TYR A 116 2.63 -23.24 -24.84
C TYR A 116 2.31 -22.92 -26.30
N ALA A 117 1.05 -23.10 -26.71
CA ALA A 117 0.54 -22.67 -28.01
C ALA A 117 0.54 -21.14 -28.16
N GLU A 118 0.24 -20.41 -27.08
CA GLU A 118 0.26 -18.94 -27.06
C GLU A 118 0.86 -18.44 -25.73
N PHE A 119 1.71 -17.41 -25.77
CA PHE A 119 2.30 -16.82 -24.56
C PHE A 119 2.36 -15.29 -24.68
N ASN A 120 1.83 -14.57 -23.69
CA ASN A 120 1.87 -13.12 -23.65
C ASN A 120 3.17 -12.62 -23.02
N ILE A 121 3.98 -11.93 -23.83
CA ILE A 121 5.26 -11.32 -23.42
C ILE A 121 5.07 -10.26 -22.33
N THR A 122 3.94 -9.55 -22.34
CA THR A 122 3.63 -8.53 -21.33
C THR A 122 3.04 -9.20 -20.08
N PRO A 123 3.64 -9.01 -18.90
CA PRO A 123 3.10 -9.57 -17.67
C PRO A 123 1.79 -8.88 -17.28
N VAL A 124 0.84 -9.65 -16.74
CA VAL A 124 -0.40 -9.11 -16.16
C VAL A 124 -0.19 -8.58 -14.74
N ALA A 125 0.80 -9.12 -14.03
CA ALA A 125 1.17 -8.69 -12.69
C ALA A 125 2.65 -8.93 -12.43
N SER A 126 3.25 -8.11 -11.56
CA SER A 126 4.62 -8.26 -11.08
C SER A 126 4.65 -8.05 -9.57
N ALA A 127 5.39 -8.92 -8.88
CA ALA A 127 5.57 -8.92 -7.44
C ALA A 127 7.07 -9.01 -7.12
N SER A 128 7.42 -8.86 -5.84
CA SER A 128 8.81 -8.78 -5.39
C SER A 128 9.70 -9.98 -5.75
N VAL A 129 9.15 -11.15 -6.04
CA VAL A 129 9.92 -12.39 -6.34
C VAL A 129 9.46 -13.08 -7.63
N ALA A 130 8.38 -12.62 -8.27
CA ALA A 130 7.81 -13.29 -9.43
C ALA A 130 6.94 -12.33 -10.27
N GLN A 131 6.70 -12.68 -11.52
CA GLN A 131 5.72 -12.03 -12.38
C GLN A 131 4.81 -13.05 -13.06
N VAL A 132 3.60 -12.64 -13.41
CA VAL A 132 2.54 -13.50 -13.95
C VAL A 132 2.28 -13.13 -15.40
N HIS A 133 2.20 -14.14 -16.27
CA HIS A 133 1.92 -14.01 -17.69
C HIS A 133 0.70 -14.85 -18.07
N PHE A 134 -0.06 -14.39 -19.07
CA PHE A 134 -1.08 -15.22 -19.69
C PHE A 134 -0.45 -16.15 -20.72
N ALA A 135 -0.88 -17.41 -20.73
CA ALA A 135 -0.48 -18.40 -21.70
C ALA A 135 -1.61 -19.40 -21.97
N LYS A 136 -1.53 -20.11 -23.10
CA LYS A 136 -2.43 -21.18 -23.51
C LYS A 136 -1.62 -22.40 -23.88
N LEU A 137 -2.07 -23.57 -23.43
CA LEU A 137 -1.47 -24.86 -23.75
C LEU A 137 -1.79 -25.27 -25.18
#